data_AF-A0A851Y881-F1
#
_entry.id   AF-A0A851Y881-F1
#
_cell.length_a   1.000
_cell.length_b   1.000
_cell.length_c   1.000
_cell.angle_alpha   90.00
_cell.angle_beta   90.00
_cell.angle_gamma   90.00
#
_symmetry.space_group_name_H-M   'P 1'
#
loop_
_entity.id
_entity.type
_entity.pdbx_description
1 polymer ?
#
loop_
_entity_poly.entity_id
_entity_poly.type
_entity_poly.pdbx_seq_one_letter_code
_entity_poly.pdbx_strand_id
1 'polypeptide(L)'
;AGLPPRHMDSVVALTEALDSGNPNLTVPELARALGACSTPGCRAVLGEPPLVPLPPPALSHQQWVLLTQLLHRDAAVLAPDGSTVALGPLLAGIEVGQKRGSGWPFPTLDPPIDPLYAVTITEALATSFLLARGGDGATLGPAGCWDDVDDPQNYTLLGPPSPVPDAVANGAMDGVLLGTQAAQAPIPLAALLRGYYGTGNATEQGRPRSSYRRRAFGALLGPEALEREVEAMLRVLRVLAPTRELLQEVGPEEAAAMAHRAARDFTQLYVECPPIVPRCMWGARPYRGTPKALTLPLESVFIHHTLSPSAPCHSFRSCSSAMRSMQRFHQDTRGWDDIGY
;
A
#
# COMPACT_ATOMS: atom_id res chain seq x y z
N ALA A 1 -5.33 -11.44 -27.03
CA ALA A 1 -5.02 -11.86 -25.65
C ALA A 1 -5.26 -10.66 -24.73
N GLY A 2 -5.79 -10.86 -23.53
CA GLY A 2 -6.00 -9.79 -22.54
C GLY A 2 -4.68 -9.27 -21.96
N LEU A 3 -4.75 -8.24 -21.09
CA LEU A 3 -3.61 -7.82 -20.30
C LEU A 3 -3.29 -8.90 -19.24
N PRO A 4 -2.02 -9.06 -18.82
CA PRO A 4 -1.70 -9.93 -17.69
C PRO A 4 -2.38 -9.45 -16.40
N PRO A 5 -2.62 -10.34 -15.42
CA PRO A 5 -3.24 -9.98 -14.15
C PRO A 5 -2.41 -8.96 -13.37
N ARG A 6 -3.08 -8.07 -12.64
CA ARG A 6 -2.47 -7.08 -11.73
C ARG A 6 -2.02 -7.70 -10.40
N HIS A 7 -1.29 -8.81 -10.49
CA HIS A 7 -0.63 -9.45 -9.36
C HIS A 7 0.76 -8.86 -9.13
N MET A 8 1.23 -8.87 -7.88
CA MET A 8 2.62 -8.52 -7.56
C MET A 8 3.61 -9.44 -8.30
N ASP A 9 3.29 -10.71 -8.53
CA ASP A 9 4.14 -11.62 -9.32
C ASP A 9 4.32 -11.13 -10.77
N SER A 10 3.31 -10.49 -11.36
CA SER A 10 3.43 -9.84 -12.67
C SER A 10 4.39 -8.65 -12.60
N VAL A 11 4.35 -7.86 -11.53
CA VAL A 11 5.29 -6.73 -11.31
C VAL A 11 6.73 -7.25 -11.18
N VAL A 12 6.94 -8.34 -10.44
CA VAL A 12 8.25 -8.98 -10.31
C VAL A 12 8.75 -9.45 -11.68
N ALA A 13 7.92 -10.15 -12.45
CA ALA A 13 8.31 -10.63 -13.78
C ALA A 13 8.62 -9.48 -14.77
N LEU A 14 7.84 -8.39 -14.73
CA LEU A 14 8.10 -7.19 -15.53
C LEU A 14 9.43 -6.53 -15.14
N THR A 15 9.71 -6.46 -13.83
CA THR A 15 10.96 -5.90 -13.31
C THR A 15 12.17 -6.73 -13.75
N GLU A 16 12.07 -8.06 -13.71
CA GLU A 16 13.16 -8.95 -14.17
C GLU A 16 13.49 -8.77 -15.64
N ALA A 17 12.45 -8.65 -16.48
CA ALA A 17 12.64 -8.40 -17.90
C ALA A 17 13.37 -7.06 -18.14
N LEU A 18 13.05 -6.02 -17.36
CA LEU A 18 13.69 -4.71 -17.45
C LEU A 18 15.14 -4.72 -16.97
N ASP A 19 15.42 -5.34 -15.82
CA ASP A 19 16.77 -5.44 -15.25
C ASP A 19 17.73 -6.15 -16.22
N SER A 20 17.23 -7.08 -17.05
CA SER A 20 18.03 -7.78 -18.07
C SER A 20 18.28 -6.99 -19.36
N GLY A 21 17.51 -5.91 -19.60
CA GLY A 21 17.37 -5.30 -20.92
C GLY A 21 17.91 -3.88 -21.10
N ASN A 22 18.09 -3.08 -20.03
CA ASN A 22 18.58 -1.70 -20.16
C ASN A 22 19.25 -1.17 -18.89
N PRO A 23 20.58 -0.90 -18.87
CA PRO A 23 21.29 -0.48 -17.66
C PRO A 23 21.10 1.01 -17.29
N ASN A 24 20.51 1.82 -18.17
CA ASN A 24 20.50 3.29 -18.01
C ASN A 24 19.23 3.86 -17.37
N LEU A 25 18.16 3.07 -17.17
CA LEU A 25 16.94 3.53 -16.51
C LEU A 25 16.43 2.48 -15.54
N THR A 26 16.38 2.83 -14.26
CA THR A 26 15.88 1.93 -13.23
C THR A 26 14.34 1.95 -13.19
N VAL A 27 13.72 0.86 -12.77
CA VAL A 27 12.25 0.79 -12.62
C VAL A 27 11.68 1.87 -11.69
N PRO A 28 12.33 2.27 -10.57
CA PRO A 28 11.84 3.39 -9.77
C PRO A 28 11.90 4.73 -10.50
N GLU A 29 12.95 5.00 -11.28
CA GLU A 29 13.00 6.21 -12.12
C GLU A 29 11.93 6.20 -13.22
N LEU A 30 11.67 5.03 -13.81
CA LEU A 30 10.56 4.84 -14.75
C LEU A 30 9.20 5.09 -14.06
N ALA A 31 9.04 4.63 -12.82
CA ALA A 31 7.84 4.89 -12.03
C ALA A 31 7.63 6.38 -11.80
N ARG A 32 8.69 7.13 -11.48
CA ARG A 32 8.62 8.61 -11.42
C ARG A 32 8.21 9.22 -12.75
N ALA A 33 8.84 8.81 -13.84
CA ALA A 33 8.53 9.31 -15.19
C ALA A 33 7.04 9.14 -15.55
N LEU A 34 6.45 8.02 -15.11
CA LEU A 34 5.05 7.66 -15.39
C LEU A 34 4.05 8.18 -14.33
N GLY A 35 4.53 8.99 -13.38
CA GLY A 35 3.69 9.72 -12.44
C GLY A 35 3.45 9.06 -11.09
N ALA A 36 4.09 7.92 -10.81
CA ALA A 36 3.93 7.17 -9.55
C ALA A 36 4.42 7.96 -8.32
N CYS A 37 5.38 8.87 -8.50
CA CYS A 37 5.85 9.81 -7.49
C CYS A 37 6.03 11.18 -8.15
N SER A 38 4.92 11.92 -8.25
CA SER A 38 4.82 13.19 -8.97
C SER A 38 4.31 14.35 -8.11
N THR A 39 4.10 14.09 -6.82
CA THR A 39 3.62 15.05 -5.83
C THR A 39 4.67 16.14 -5.54
N PRO A 40 4.27 17.33 -5.07
CA PRO A 40 5.19 18.42 -4.75
C PRO A 40 6.35 18.01 -3.82
N GLY A 41 6.05 17.29 -2.74
CA GLY A 41 7.05 16.78 -1.80
C GLY A 41 7.97 15.75 -2.44
N CYS A 42 7.43 14.83 -3.25
CA CYS A 42 8.25 13.91 -4.02
C CYS A 42 9.24 14.62 -4.95
N ARG A 43 8.81 15.64 -5.69
CA ARG A 43 9.69 16.43 -6.55
C ARG A 43 10.71 17.23 -5.75
N ALA A 44 10.33 17.74 -4.59
CA ALA A 44 11.25 18.45 -3.70
C ALA A 44 12.37 17.54 -3.18
N VAL A 45 12.13 16.24 -3.01
CA VAL A 45 13.11 15.27 -2.50
C VAL A 45 13.90 14.56 -3.60
N LEU A 46 13.21 14.05 -4.63
CA LEU A 46 13.80 13.21 -5.69
C LEU A 46 14.11 13.98 -6.99
N GLY A 47 13.75 15.26 -7.05
CA GLY A 47 13.86 16.10 -8.25
C GLY A 47 12.73 15.86 -9.25
N GLU A 48 12.78 16.62 -10.36
CA GLU A 48 11.80 16.44 -11.44
C GLU A 48 11.85 15.01 -12.02
N PRO A 49 10.70 14.44 -12.40
CA PRO A 49 10.65 13.16 -13.09
C PRO A 49 11.48 13.17 -14.37
N PRO A 50 12.19 12.08 -14.69
CA PRO A 50 12.83 11.96 -15.99
C PRO A 50 11.77 11.86 -17.10
N LEU A 51 12.19 12.10 -18.35
CA LEU A 51 11.30 11.92 -19.51
C LEU A 51 10.85 10.46 -19.61
N VAL A 52 9.58 10.26 -19.99
CA VAL A 52 9.05 8.92 -20.26
C VAL A 52 9.84 8.29 -21.42
N PRO A 53 10.49 7.15 -21.23
CA PRO A 53 11.26 6.50 -22.28
C PRO A 53 10.34 5.89 -23.34
N LEU A 54 10.93 5.60 -24.51
CA LEU A 54 10.28 4.73 -25.49
C LEU A 54 10.08 3.31 -24.91
N PRO A 55 9.09 2.54 -25.42
CA PRO A 55 8.86 1.18 -24.97
C PRO A 55 10.15 0.35 -25.05
N PRO A 56 10.60 -0.27 -23.94
CA PRO A 56 11.84 -1.01 -23.93
C PRO A 56 11.68 -2.31 -24.74
N PRO A 57 12.70 -2.72 -25.53
CA PRO A 57 12.62 -3.90 -26.39
C PRO A 57 12.46 -5.21 -25.60
N ALA A 58 12.83 -5.21 -24.32
CA ALA A 58 12.68 -6.35 -23.41
C ALA A 58 11.22 -6.66 -23.04
N LEU A 59 10.29 -5.72 -23.25
CA LEU A 59 8.88 -5.91 -22.95
C LEU A 59 8.05 -6.03 -24.23
N SER A 60 7.14 -6.99 -24.26
CA SER A 60 6.06 -7.00 -25.25
C SER A 60 5.18 -5.76 -25.13
N HIS A 61 4.43 -5.44 -26.19
CA HIS A 61 3.49 -4.32 -26.17
C HIS A 61 2.49 -4.40 -25.00
N GLN A 62 1.97 -5.60 -24.71
CA GLN A 62 1.02 -5.81 -23.61
C GLN A 62 1.65 -5.62 -22.24
N GLN A 63 2.89 -6.10 -22.05
CA GLN A 63 3.65 -5.89 -20.82
C GLN A 63 3.97 -4.41 -20.59
N TRP A 64 4.32 -3.68 -21.66
CA TRP A 64 4.53 -2.24 -21.58
C TRP A 64 3.26 -1.49 -21.20
N VAL A 65 2.12 -1.82 -21.83
CA VAL A 65 0.82 -1.22 -21.48
C VAL A 65 0.43 -1.52 -20.04
N LEU A 66 0.61 -2.76 -19.57
CA LEU A 66 0.35 -3.10 -18.17
C LEU A 66 1.25 -2.30 -17.24
N LEU A 67 2.55 -2.24 -17.52
CA LEU A 67 3.51 -1.52 -16.68
C LEU A 67 3.14 -0.02 -16.57
N THR A 68 2.82 0.64 -17.68
CA THR A 68 2.44 2.06 -17.64
C THR A 68 1.14 2.29 -16.86
N GLN A 69 0.18 1.37 -16.95
CA GLN A 69 -1.03 1.41 -16.14
C GLN A 69 -0.75 1.14 -14.65
N LEU A 70 0.20 0.28 -14.32
CA LEU A 70 0.57 -0.06 -12.94
C LEU A 70 1.41 1.01 -12.25
N LEU A 71 2.15 1.80 -13.03
CA LEU A 71 2.96 2.91 -12.53
C LEU A 71 2.19 4.24 -12.51
N HIS A 72 0.89 4.21 -12.81
CA HIS A 72 0.05 5.38 -12.62
C HIS A 72 -0.31 5.58 -11.13
N ARG A 73 -0.64 6.82 -10.75
CA ARG A 73 -0.76 7.26 -9.34
C ARG A 73 -1.73 6.42 -8.50
N ASP A 74 -2.85 6.02 -9.09
CA ASP A 74 -3.94 5.33 -8.38
C ASP A 74 -3.95 3.81 -8.63
N ALA A 75 -2.91 3.30 -9.31
CA ALA A 75 -2.85 1.90 -9.65
C ALA A 75 -2.43 1.07 -8.45
N ALA A 76 -3.10 -0.06 -8.31
CA ALA A 76 -2.82 -1.02 -7.26
C ALA A 76 -2.58 -2.41 -7.85
N VAL A 77 -1.98 -3.27 -7.03
CA VAL A 77 -1.74 -4.67 -7.33
C VAL A 77 -2.16 -5.56 -6.16
N LEU A 78 -2.59 -6.77 -6.47
CA LEU A 78 -2.87 -7.79 -5.47
C LEU A 78 -1.57 -8.50 -5.07
N ALA A 79 -1.22 -8.44 -3.80
CA ALA A 79 -0.07 -9.13 -3.24
C ALA A 79 -0.42 -10.57 -2.79
N PRO A 80 0.55 -11.50 -2.72
CA PRO A 80 0.30 -12.90 -2.35
C PRO A 80 -0.27 -13.12 -0.94
N ASP A 81 -0.11 -12.14 -0.04
CA ASP A 81 -0.71 -12.14 1.29
C ASP A 81 -2.17 -11.70 1.31
N GLY A 82 -2.76 -11.37 0.16
CA GLY A 82 -4.16 -10.96 0.01
C GLY A 82 -4.39 -9.46 0.20
N SER A 83 -3.34 -8.70 0.48
CA SER A 83 -3.43 -7.24 0.54
C SER A 83 -3.37 -6.61 -0.85
N THR A 84 -3.99 -5.45 -0.99
CA THR A 84 -3.82 -4.60 -2.16
C THR A 84 -2.76 -3.54 -1.87
N VAL A 85 -1.85 -3.29 -2.81
CA VAL A 85 -0.67 -2.42 -2.63
C VAL A 85 -0.57 -1.43 -3.79
N ALA A 86 -0.40 -0.15 -3.49
CA ALA A 86 -0.09 0.88 -4.49
C ALA A 86 1.41 0.90 -4.78
N LEU A 87 1.79 0.88 -6.06
CA LEU A 87 3.20 0.80 -6.44
C LEU A 87 3.95 2.13 -6.30
N GLY A 88 3.27 3.27 -6.40
CA GLY A 88 3.89 4.60 -6.31
C GLY A 88 4.71 4.81 -5.04
N PRO A 89 4.10 4.81 -3.84
CA PRO A 89 4.86 5.01 -2.61
C PRO A 89 5.84 3.85 -2.32
N LEU A 90 5.53 2.63 -2.76
CA LEU A 90 6.45 1.49 -2.67
C LEU A 90 7.76 1.74 -3.41
N LEU A 91 7.68 2.08 -4.70
CA LEU A 91 8.84 2.30 -5.55
C LEU A 91 9.58 3.59 -5.20
N ALA A 92 8.87 4.63 -4.77
CA ALA A 92 9.49 5.86 -4.27
C ALA A 92 10.39 5.60 -3.05
N GLY A 93 9.92 4.79 -2.10
CA GLY A 93 10.72 4.42 -0.93
C GLY A 93 11.96 3.60 -1.31
N ILE A 94 11.83 2.67 -2.25
CA ILE A 94 12.96 1.89 -2.76
C ILE A 94 13.98 2.79 -3.48
N GLU A 95 13.54 3.75 -4.30
CA GLU A 95 14.43 4.70 -4.96
C GLU A 95 15.25 5.51 -3.95
N VAL A 96 14.59 6.03 -2.90
CA VAL A 96 15.28 6.74 -1.82
C VAL A 96 16.31 5.84 -1.16
N GLY A 97 15.96 4.58 -0.87
CA GLY A 97 16.88 3.59 -0.31
C GLY A 97 18.12 3.38 -1.18
N GLN A 98 17.92 3.11 -2.47
CA GLN A 98 19.02 2.91 -3.42
C GLN A 98 19.91 4.14 -3.56
N LYS A 99 19.32 5.34 -3.63
CA LYS A 99 20.05 6.63 -3.67
C LYS A 99 20.84 6.87 -2.38
N ARG A 100 20.30 6.52 -1.21
CA ARG A 100 21.07 6.57 0.06
C ARG A 100 22.28 5.66 0.00
N GLY A 101 22.09 4.41 -0.43
CA GLY A 101 23.18 3.43 -0.56
C GLY A 101 24.30 3.85 -1.51
N SER A 102 23.99 4.67 -2.52
CA SER A 102 24.97 5.21 -3.47
C SER A 102 25.59 6.56 -3.06
N GLY A 103 25.20 7.11 -1.90
CA GLY A 103 25.70 8.41 -1.43
C GLY A 103 25.12 9.61 -2.18
N TRP A 104 23.93 9.46 -2.78
CA TRP A 104 23.24 10.55 -3.47
C TRP A 104 22.98 11.75 -2.54
N PRO A 105 23.32 12.99 -2.96
CA PRO A 105 23.09 14.19 -2.16
C PRO A 105 21.61 14.59 -2.24
N PHE A 106 20.82 14.19 -1.25
CA PHE A 106 19.43 14.66 -1.13
C PHE A 106 19.39 16.18 -0.86
N PRO A 107 18.38 16.90 -1.37
CA PRO A 107 18.17 18.30 -1.05
C PRO A 107 17.97 18.50 0.46
N THR A 108 18.59 19.53 1.02
CA THR A 108 18.33 19.95 2.40
C THR A 108 17.00 20.72 2.42
N LEU A 109 15.99 20.13 3.04
CA LEU A 109 14.70 20.77 3.29
C LEU A 109 14.70 21.45 4.66
N ASP A 110 13.98 22.56 4.79
CA ASP A 110 13.78 23.29 6.05
C ASP A 110 12.27 23.35 6.35
N PRO A 111 11.79 22.73 7.45
CA PRO A 111 12.54 21.93 8.42
C PRO A 111 13.10 20.63 7.81
N PRO A 112 14.13 20.03 8.43
CA PRO A 112 14.65 18.75 8.00
C PRO A 112 13.56 17.68 8.12
N ILE A 113 13.40 16.92 7.05
CA ILE A 113 12.50 15.77 6.96
C ILE A 113 13.29 14.61 6.36
N ASP A 114 13.04 13.40 6.83
CA ASP A 114 13.71 12.24 6.28
C ASP A 114 13.16 11.95 4.85
N PRO A 115 14.03 11.92 3.81
CA PRO A 115 13.61 11.66 2.43
C PRO A 115 12.74 10.40 2.23
N LEU A 116 12.95 9.36 3.04
CA LEU A 116 12.23 8.09 2.92
C LEU A 116 10.78 8.26 3.37
N TYR A 117 10.55 8.92 4.51
CA TYR A 117 9.20 9.17 5.01
C TYR A 117 8.47 10.23 4.18
N ALA A 118 9.21 11.24 3.73
CA ALA A 118 8.72 12.32 2.86
C ALA A 118 7.99 11.81 1.62
N VAL A 119 8.60 10.88 0.87
CA VAL A 119 8.05 10.41 -0.41
C VAL A 119 7.11 9.22 -0.30
N THR A 120 7.05 8.58 0.87
CA THR A 120 6.24 7.37 1.08
C THR A 120 4.91 7.68 1.73
N ILE A 121 4.90 8.25 2.94
CA ILE A 121 3.69 8.35 3.77
C ILE A 121 3.35 9.76 4.24
N THR A 122 4.35 10.60 4.56
CA THR A 122 4.07 11.83 5.30
C THR A 122 3.39 12.88 4.45
N GLU A 123 3.73 12.99 3.16
CA GLU A 123 3.04 13.89 2.23
C GLU A 123 1.58 13.46 2.02
N ALA A 124 1.33 12.16 1.92
CA ALA A 124 0.00 11.61 1.75
C ALA A 124 -0.86 11.88 3.00
N LEU A 125 -0.32 11.66 4.20
CA LEU A 125 -0.99 11.98 5.46
C LEU A 125 -1.25 13.48 5.64
N ALA A 126 -0.23 14.31 5.41
CA ALA A 126 -0.34 15.77 5.49
C ALA A 126 -1.42 16.30 4.55
N THR A 127 -1.39 15.86 3.29
CA THR A 127 -2.39 16.25 2.29
C THR A 127 -3.79 15.76 2.66
N SER A 128 -3.91 14.53 3.14
CA SER A 128 -5.20 13.95 3.50
C SER A 128 -5.90 14.72 4.61
N PHE A 129 -5.18 14.97 5.71
CA PHE A 129 -5.73 15.70 6.85
C PHE A 129 -5.91 17.19 6.56
N LEU A 130 -5.11 17.76 5.65
CA LEU A 130 -5.32 19.13 5.16
C LEU A 130 -6.61 19.25 4.35
N LEU A 131 -6.89 18.31 3.44
CA LEU A 131 -8.11 18.32 2.63
C LEU A 131 -9.36 18.07 3.47
N ALA A 132 -9.25 17.29 4.55
CA ALA A 132 -10.34 17.06 5.50
C ALA A 132 -10.60 18.23 6.47
N ARG A 133 -9.80 19.31 6.43
CA ARG A 133 -9.95 20.49 7.32
C ARG A 133 -11.34 21.14 7.25
N GLY A 134 -12.01 21.07 6.10
CA GLY A 134 -13.26 21.78 5.81
C GLY A 134 -14.55 20.94 5.81
N GLY A 135 -14.52 19.66 6.21
CA GLY A 135 -15.73 18.83 6.19
C GLY A 135 -15.51 17.37 6.60
N ASP A 136 -16.53 16.53 6.37
CA ASP A 136 -16.57 15.11 6.77
C ASP A 136 -15.81 14.17 5.80
N GLY A 137 -14.76 14.65 5.15
CA GLY A 137 -13.97 13.87 4.21
C GLY A 137 -13.22 12.72 4.88
N ALA A 138 -13.27 11.52 4.29
CA ALA A 138 -12.49 10.39 4.78
C ALA A 138 -10.99 10.70 4.71
N THR A 139 -10.27 10.58 5.82
CA THR A 139 -8.82 10.84 5.89
C THR A 139 -7.98 9.61 5.59
N LEU A 140 -8.47 8.41 5.92
CA LEU A 140 -7.79 7.14 5.75
C LEU A 140 -8.74 6.10 5.19
N GLY A 141 -8.19 5.09 4.50
CA GLY A 141 -8.96 4.07 3.82
C GLY A 141 -9.78 4.64 2.65
N PRO A 142 -10.77 3.91 2.15
CA PRO A 142 -11.16 2.57 2.53
C PRO A 142 -10.28 1.49 1.88
N ALA A 143 -10.54 0.25 2.26
CA ALA A 143 -10.24 -0.92 1.46
C ALA A 143 -11.09 -0.96 0.18
N GLY A 144 -10.86 -1.98 -0.64
CA GLY A 144 -11.56 -2.21 -1.88
C GLY A 144 -11.61 -3.67 -2.26
N CYS A 145 -12.16 -3.93 -3.44
CA CYS A 145 -12.38 -5.25 -4.00
C CYS A 145 -11.79 -5.32 -5.41
N TRP A 146 -11.16 -6.45 -5.70
CA TRP A 146 -10.89 -6.85 -7.08
C TRP A 146 -12.14 -7.46 -7.72
N ASP A 147 -12.27 -7.30 -9.03
CA ASP A 147 -13.29 -7.96 -9.84
C ASP A 147 -13.12 -9.48 -9.86
N ASP A 148 -11.88 -9.95 -10.01
CA ASP A 148 -11.49 -11.34 -9.84
C ASP A 148 -10.16 -11.39 -9.08
N VAL A 149 -10.06 -12.19 -8.01
CA VAL A 149 -8.82 -12.31 -7.23
C VAL A 149 -7.82 -13.30 -7.82
N ASP A 150 -8.26 -14.19 -8.71
CA ASP A 150 -7.37 -15.07 -9.46
C ASP A 150 -6.83 -14.35 -10.72
N ASP A 151 -7.61 -13.46 -11.34
CA ASP A 151 -7.22 -12.61 -12.48
C ASP A 151 -7.62 -11.11 -12.29
N PRO A 152 -6.96 -10.38 -11.37
CA PRO A 152 -7.34 -9.02 -11.00
C PRO A 152 -7.08 -8.03 -12.13
N GLN A 153 -8.14 -7.35 -12.58
CA GLN A 153 -8.07 -6.32 -13.61
C GLN A 153 -8.56 -4.96 -13.11
N ASN A 154 -9.61 -4.94 -12.28
CA ASN A 154 -10.23 -3.72 -11.78
C ASN A 154 -10.36 -3.72 -10.26
N TYR A 155 -9.85 -2.65 -9.63
CA TYR A 155 -9.95 -2.45 -8.19
C TYR A 155 -10.98 -1.36 -7.87
N THR A 156 -11.99 -1.68 -7.06
CA THR A 156 -13.08 -0.76 -6.69
C THR A 156 -13.07 -0.51 -5.19
N LEU A 157 -13.10 0.75 -4.77
CA LEU A 157 -13.15 1.14 -3.35
C LEU A 157 -14.51 0.78 -2.72
N LEU A 158 -14.50 0.32 -1.47
CA LEU A 158 -15.71 -0.04 -0.71
C LEU A 158 -16.41 1.15 -0.04
N GLY A 159 -15.82 2.34 -0.11
CA GLY A 159 -16.34 3.56 0.50
C GLY A 159 -15.84 4.82 -0.22
N PRO A 160 -16.12 6.00 0.34
CA PRO A 160 -15.67 7.27 -0.23
C PRO A 160 -14.14 7.29 -0.39
N PRO A 161 -13.60 7.77 -1.51
CA PRO A 161 -12.16 7.85 -1.70
C PRO A 161 -11.53 8.80 -0.67
N SER A 162 -10.38 8.41 -0.12
CA SER A 162 -9.46 9.33 0.57
C SER A 162 -8.15 9.45 -0.22
N PRO A 163 -7.31 10.44 0.08
CA PRO A 163 -5.93 10.49 -0.42
C PRO A 163 -5.03 9.34 0.07
N VAL A 164 -5.43 8.61 1.12
CA VAL A 164 -4.69 7.46 1.68
C VAL A 164 -5.60 6.23 1.75
N PRO A 165 -6.04 5.65 0.61
CA PRO A 165 -6.73 4.37 0.62
C PRO A 165 -5.80 3.28 1.15
N ASP A 166 -6.36 2.14 1.56
CA ASP A 166 -5.57 1.05 2.15
C ASP A 166 -4.43 0.58 1.25
N ALA A 167 -4.62 0.65 -0.07
CA ALA A 167 -3.58 0.34 -1.05
C ALA A 167 -2.36 1.28 -0.94
N VAL A 168 -2.59 2.58 -0.77
CA VAL A 168 -1.54 3.59 -0.59
C VAL A 168 -0.87 3.42 0.76
N ALA A 169 -1.63 3.22 1.84
CA ALA A 169 -1.05 2.96 3.17
C ALA A 169 -0.15 1.72 3.16
N ASN A 170 -0.61 0.63 2.53
CA ASN A 170 0.16 -0.59 2.35
C ASN A 170 1.43 -0.36 1.53
N GLY A 171 1.34 0.30 0.38
CA GLY A 171 2.48 0.61 -0.47
C GLY A 171 3.49 1.52 0.22
N ALA A 172 3.04 2.48 1.02
CA ALA A 172 3.90 3.36 1.78
C ALA A 172 4.66 2.64 2.90
N MET A 173 3.98 1.78 3.68
CA MET A 173 4.66 0.95 4.68
C MET A 173 5.71 0.04 4.03
N ASP A 174 5.35 -0.61 2.92
CA ASP A 174 6.26 -1.50 2.19
C ASP A 174 7.43 -0.72 1.57
N GLY A 175 7.19 0.50 1.06
CA GLY A 175 8.21 1.41 0.54
C GLY A 175 9.23 1.84 1.60
N VAL A 176 8.78 2.13 2.83
CA VAL A 176 9.67 2.41 3.96
C VAL A 176 10.51 1.18 4.30
N LEU A 177 9.88 0.00 4.41
CA LEU A 177 10.56 -1.25 4.78
C LEU A 177 11.63 -1.63 3.74
N LEU A 178 11.26 -1.62 2.47
CA LEU A 178 12.13 -2.02 1.38
C LEU A 178 13.15 -0.94 1.01
N GLY A 179 12.82 0.34 1.17
CA GLY A 179 13.78 1.44 1.08
C GLY A 179 14.86 1.35 2.16
N THR A 180 14.49 1.04 3.40
CA THR A 180 15.43 0.81 4.50
C THR A 180 16.37 -0.37 4.20
N GLN A 181 15.85 -1.45 3.61
CA GLN A 181 16.66 -2.60 3.19
C GLN A 181 17.58 -2.26 2.01
N ALA A 182 17.07 -1.54 1.00
CA ALA A 182 17.83 -1.16 -0.19
C ALA A 182 18.97 -0.18 0.10
N ALA A 183 18.88 0.59 1.19
CA ALA A 183 19.97 1.47 1.64
C ALA A 183 21.18 0.72 2.20
N GLN A 184 21.01 -0.54 2.63
CA GLN A 184 22.08 -1.32 3.27
C GLN A 184 22.96 -2.05 2.26
N ALA A 185 22.41 -2.47 1.13
CA ALA A 185 23.12 -3.20 0.09
C ALA A 185 22.46 -3.02 -1.27
N PRO A 186 23.23 -3.04 -2.38
CA PRO A 186 22.68 -3.03 -3.73
C PRO A 186 22.00 -4.38 -4.01
N ILE A 187 20.67 -4.40 -3.94
CA ILE A 187 19.84 -5.58 -4.23
C ILE A 187 19.04 -5.29 -5.51
N PRO A 188 19.09 -6.17 -6.53
CA PRO A 188 18.23 -6.04 -7.71
C PRO A 188 16.76 -5.94 -7.33
N LEU A 189 15.99 -5.07 -7.98
CA LEU A 189 14.62 -4.76 -7.55
C LEU A 189 13.74 -6.02 -7.57
N ALA A 190 13.85 -6.84 -8.60
CA ALA A 190 13.11 -8.10 -8.66
C ALA A 190 13.44 -9.06 -7.51
N ALA A 191 14.72 -9.13 -7.12
CA ALA A 191 15.14 -9.96 -5.99
C ALA A 191 14.62 -9.41 -4.65
N LEU A 192 14.61 -8.09 -4.49
CA LEU A 192 14.05 -7.40 -3.32
C LEU A 192 12.55 -7.67 -3.17
N LEU A 193 11.77 -7.45 -4.24
CA LEU A 193 10.33 -7.69 -4.27
C LEU A 193 10.00 -9.19 -4.05
N ARG A 194 10.72 -10.09 -4.71
CA ARG A 194 10.55 -11.54 -4.52
C ARG A 194 10.85 -11.98 -3.09
N GLY A 195 11.91 -11.45 -2.47
CA GLY A 195 12.25 -11.77 -1.09
C GLY A 195 11.22 -11.28 -0.06
N TYR A 196 10.45 -10.24 -0.41
CA TYR A 196 9.47 -9.63 0.48
C TYR A 196 8.05 -10.18 0.29
N TYR A 197 7.57 -10.24 -0.96
CA TYR A 197 6.23 -10.70 -1.32
C TYR A 197 6.16 -12.20 -1.65
N GLY A 198 7.29 -12.80 -2.02
CA GLY A 198 7.36 -14.21 -2.36
C GLY A 198 7.29 -15.12 -1.13
N THR A 199 6.87 -16.36 -1.37
CA THR A 199 6.73 -17.41 -0.35
C THR A 199 7.92 -18.37 -0.28
N GLY A 200 9.00 -18.08 -1.02
CA GLY A 200 10.16 -18.97 -1.17
C GLY A 200 11.10 -19.01 0.05
N ASN A 201 11.37 -20.23 0.54
CA ASN A 201 12.39 -20.63 1.54
C ASN A 201 12.52 -19.81 2.85
N ALA A 202 11.55 -18.99 3.22
CA ALA A 202 11.53 -18.34 4.53
C ALA A 202 11.07 -19.33 5.62
N THR A 203 11.78 -19.30 6.75
CA THR A 203 11.75 -20.22 7.91
C THR A 203 10.44 -20.24 8.71
N GLU A 204 9.45 -19.41 8.36
CA GLU A 204 8.14 -19.38 9.02
C GLU A 204 7.02 -19.79 8.04
N GLN A 205 6.73 -21.09 8.00
CA GLN A 205 5.42 -21.66 7.63
C GLN A 205 4.73 -21.06 6.38
N GLY A 206 5.49 -20.78 5.31
CA GLY A 206 4.93 -20.45 3.99
C GLY A 206 4.22 -19.09 3.88
N ARG A 207 4.46 -18.13 4.81
CA ARG A 207 3.94 -16.76 4.72
C ARG A 207 5.00 -15.78 4.19
N PRO A 208 4.63 -14.85 3.29
CA PRO A 208 5.56 -13.83 2.82
C PRO A 208 5.85 -12.80 3.93
N ARG A 209 7.01 -12.13 3.88
CA ARG A 209 7.39 -11.09 4.86
C ARG A 209 6.39 -9.93 4.87
N SER A 210 5.77 -9.65 3.72
CA SER A 210 4.72 -8.66 3.56
C SER A 210 3.52 -8.87 4.48
N SER A 211 3.25 -10.11 4.94
CA SER A 211 2.20 -10.40 5.93
C SER A 211 2.46 -9.76 7.31
N TYR A 212 3.70 -9.36 7.59
CA TYR A 212 4.10 -8.73 8.85
C TYR A 212 4.36 -7.22 8.71
N ARG A 213 3.98 -6.60 7.59
CA ARG A 213 4.30 -5.19 7.28
C ARG A 213 3.92 -4.22 8.39
N ARG A 214 2.73 -4.38 8.99
CA ARG A 214 2.20 -3.46 10.01
C ARG A 214 3.08 -3.43 11.25
N ARG A 215 3.42 -4.61 11.75
CA ARG A 215 4.35 -4.80 12.89
C ARG A 215 5.75 -4.30 12.55
N ALA A 216 6.26 -4.65 11.36
CA ALA A 216 7.61 -4.27 10.95
C ALA A 216 7.74 -2.75 10.76
N PHE A 217 6.74 -2.10 10.15
CA PHE A 217 6.67 -0.66 10.01
C PHE A 217 6.61 0.04 11.37
N GLY A 218 5.73 -0.41 12.27
CA GLY A 218 5.64 0.16 13.63
C GLY A 218 6.91 0.01 14.46
N ALA A 219 7.72 -1.03 14.19
CA ALA A 219 9.03 -1.20 14.82
C ALA A 219 10.10 -0.24 14.27
N LEU A 220 9.94 0.25 13.03
CA LEU A 220 10.84 1.24 12.42
C LEU A 220 10.42 2.68 12.74
N LEU A 221 9.13 2.98 12.69
CA LEU A 221 8.58 4.31 12.86
C LEU A 221 7.44 4.30 13.88
N GLY A 222 7.76 4.71 15.11
CA GLY A 222 6.78 4.87 16.18
C GLY A 222 5.89 6.11 15.98
N PRO A 223 4.77 6.19 16.72
CA PRO A 223 3.75 7.24 16.53
C PRO A 223 4.31 8.66 16.73
N GLU A 224 5.14 8.89 17.75
CA GLU A 224 5.76 10.21 17.99
C GLU A 224 6.73 10.62 16.88
N ALA A 225 7.44 9.67 16.29
CA ALA A 225 8.33 9.94 15.17
C ALA A 225 7.53 10.23 13.91
N LEU A 226 6.46 9.47 13.65
CA LEU A 226 5.54 9.74 12.54
C LEU A 226 4.90 11.13 12.66
N GLU A 227 4.47 11.53 13.87
CA GLU A 227 3.93 12.86 14.15
C GLU A 227 4.92 13.96 13.75
N ARG A 228 6.17 13.86 14.21
CA ARG A 228 7.22 14.83 13.86
C ARG A 228 7.47 14.92 12.35
N GLU A 229 7.51 13.79 11.65
CA GLU A 229 7.74 13.75 10.21
C GLU A 229 6.54 14.31 9.41
N VAL A 230 5.30 14.10 9.88
CA VAL A 230 4.10 14.70 9.28
C VAL A 230 4.08 16.22 9.52
N GLU A 231 4.44 16.67 10.71
CA GLU A 231 4.54 18.11 11.01
C GLU A 231 5.63 18.78 10.16
N ALA A 232 6.80 18.15 10.02
CA ALA A 232 7.86 18.61 9.14
C ALA A 232 7.37 18.71 7.69
N MET A 233 6.62 17.71 7.21
CA MET A 233 6.06 17.73 5.86
C MET A 233 5.05 18.87 5.66
N LEU A 234 4.16 19.13 6.62
CA LEU A 234 3.23 20.27 6.53
C LEU A 234 3.98 21.60 6.38
N ARG A 235 5.11 21.76 7.06
CA ARG A 235 5.97 22.95 6.95
C ARG A 235 6.68 23.02 5.59
N VAL A 236 7.16 21.88 5.07
CA VAL A 236 7.73 21.81 3.70
C VAL A 236 6.68 22.17 2.65
N LEU A 237 5.48 21.58 2.71
CA LEU A 237 4.39 21.88 1.77
C LEU A 237 3.97 23.35 1.82
N ARG A 238 4.15 24.04 2.95
CA ARG A 238 3.84 25.47 3.07
C ARG A 238 4.76 26.37 2.23
N VAL A 239 6.01 25.94 2.00
CA VAL A 239 7.00 26.73 1.24
C VAL A 239 7.05 26.33 -0.25
N LEU A 240 6.50 25.18 -0.61
CA LEU A 240 6.42 24.75 -2.01
C LEU A 240 5.32 25.52 -2.77
N ALA A 241 5.68 26.10 -3.93
CA ALA A 241 4.77 26.92 -4.72
C ALA A 241 3.41 26.27 -5.04
N PRO A 242 3.31 24.97 -5.40
CA PRO A 242 2.02 24.33 -5.71
C PRO A 242 1.06 24.21 -4.52
N THR A 243 1.57 24.23 -3.30
CA THR A 243 0.80 23.94 -2.06
C THR A 243 0.76 25.10 -1.08
N ARG A 244 1.51 26.17 -1.35
CA ARG A 244 1.63 27.36 -0.50
C ARG A 244 0.29 27.99 -0.17
N GLU A 245 -0.59 28.16 -1.16
CA GLU A 245 -1.89 28.83 -0.97
C GLU A 245 -2.82 28.01 -0.06
N LEU A 246 -2.79 26.68 -0.16
CA LEU A 246 -3.61 25.77 0.65
C LEU A 246 -3.25 25.82 2.15
N LEU A 247 -2.00 26.14 2.46
CA LEU A 247 -1.45 26.11 3.83
C LEU A 247 -1.26 27.51 4.42
N GLN A 248 -1.57 28.58 3.67
CA GLN A 248 -1.35 29.95 4.11
C GLN A 248 -2.12 30.28 5.40
N GLU A 249 -3.36 29.78 5.50
CA GLU A 249 -4.26 30.00 6.64
C GLU A 249 -4.03 29.03 7.80
N VAL A 250 -3.25 27.96 7.60
CA VAL A 250 -3.01 26.96 8.65
C VAL A 250 -2.00 27.52 9.63
N GLY A 251 -2.39 27.68 10.90
CA GLY A 251 -1.48 28.11 11.97
C GLY A 251 -0.49 27.02 12.40
N PRO A 252 0.62 27.35 13.08
CA PRO A 252 1.55 26.35 13.59
C PRO A 252 0.90 25.37 14.59
N GLU A 253 0.05 25.87 15.49
CA GLU A 253 -0.69 25.02 16.44
C GLU A 253 -1.68 24.08 15.74
N GLU A 254 -2.36 24.57 14.70
CA GLU A 254 -3.28 23.76 13.90
C GLU A 254 -2.53 22.68 13.12
N ALA A 255 -1.36 23.01 12.54
CA ALA A 255 -0.50 22.05 11.85
C ALA A 255 -0.01 20.96 12.81
N ALA A 256 0.42 21.32 14.03
CA ALA A 256 0.81 20.34 15.05
C ALA A 256 -0.36 19.45 15.46
N ALA A 257 -1.54 20.02 15.70
CA ALA A 257 -2.74 19.25 16.03
C ALA A 257 -3.17 18.32 14.88
N MET A 258 -2.98 18.75 13.63
CA MET A 258 -3.23 17.96 12.43
C MET A 258 -2.25 16.79 12.32
N ALA A 259 -0.96 17.04 12.51
CA ALA A 259 0.08 16.01 12.52
C ALA A 259 -0.16 14.96 13.61
N HIS A 260 -0.53 15.42 14.81
CA HIS A 260 -0.90 14.54 15.92
C HIS A 260 -2.08 13.62 15.58
N ARG A 261 -3.17 14.18 15.04
CA ARG A 261 -4.33 13.37 14.60
C ARG A 261 -3.95 12.39 13.49
N ALA A 262 -3.17 12.83 12.50
CA ALA A 262 -2.73 11.98 11.40
C ALA A 262 -1.90 10.78 11.88
N ALA A 263 -0.91 11.03 12.75
CA ALA A 263 -0.06 9.98 13.28
C ALA A 263 -0.84 9.02 14.18
N ARG A 264 -1.71 9.53 15.06
CA ARG A 264 -2.57 8.72 15.93
C ARG A 264 -3.50 7.82 15.12
N ASP A 265 -4.27 8.40 14.20
CA ASP A 265 -5.29 7.66 13.44
C ASP A 265 -4.63 6.63 12.50
N PHE A 266 -3.50 6.97 11.88
CA PHE A 266 -2.73 6.04 11.06
C PHE A 266 -2.16 4.88 11.88
N THR A 267 -1.57 5.18 13.04
CA THR A 267 -1.01 4.15 13.94
C THR A 267 -2.11 3.21 14.42
N GLN A 268 -3.24 3.73 14.87
CA GLN A 268 -4.36 2.93 15.32
C GLN A 268 -4.90 2.02 14.20
N LEU A 269 -5.09 2.56 12.99
CA LEU A 269 -5.71 1.82 11.90
C LEU A 269 -4.76 0.84 11.19
N TYR A 270 -3.49 1.21 11.01
CA TYR A 270 -2.54 0.46 10.18
C TYR A 270 -1.39 -0.19 10.94
N VAL A 271 -1.14 0.14 12.21
CA VAL A 271 -0.08 -0.49 13.03
C VAL A 271 -0.67 -1.39 14.12
N GLU A 272 -1.67 -0.89 14.86
CA GLU A 272 -2.26 -1.60 16.00
C GLU A 272 -3.35 -2.58 15.56
N CYS A 273 -4.28 -2.15 14.70
CA CYS A 273 -5.35 -3.02 14.22
C CYS A 273 -4.83 -4.10 13.24
N PRO A 274 -5.27 -5.36 13.37
CA PRO A 274 -5.01 -6.37 12.35
C PRO A 274 -5.77 -6.06 11.05
N PRO A 275 -5.22 -6.43 9.87
CA PRO A 275 -5.93 -6.22 8.60
C PRO A 275 -7.14 -7.15 8.51
N ILE A 276 -8.29 -6.60 8.14
CA ILE A 276 -9.52 -7.36 7.89
C ILE A 276 -9.64 -7.62 6.38
N VAL A 277 -9.74 -8.88 5.97
CA VAL A 277 -9.98 -9.25 4.57
C VAL A 277 -11.49 -9.17 4.28
N PRO A 278 -11.96 -8.22 3.44
CA PRO A 278 -13.39 -8.04 3.21
C PRO A 278 -13.99 -9.21 2.41
N ARG A 279 -15.32 -9.37 2.53
CA ARG A 279 -16.10 -10.46 1.88
C ARG A 279 -15.78 -10.69 0.41
N CYS A 280 -15.69 -9.60 -0.36
CA CYS A 280 -15.39 -9.67 -1.79
C CYS A 280 -14.01 -10.29 -2.08
N MET A 281 -13.01 -10.02 -1.24
CA MET A 281 -11.64 -10.48 -1.46
C MET A 281 -11.48 -11.99 -1.27
N TRP A 282 -12.30 -12.62 -0.43
CA TRP A 282 -12.29 -14.08 -0.32
C TRP A 282 -13.38 -14.76 -1.18
N GLY A 283 -14.11 -14.01 -2.00
CA GLY A 283 -15.14 -14.54 -2.89
C GLY A 283 -16.38 -15.03 -2.15
N ALA A 284 -16.79 -14.28 -1.12
CA ALA A 284 -18.01 -14.57 -0.38
C ALA A 284 -19.24 -14.51 -1.28
N ARG A 285 -20.13 -15.49 -1.15
CA ARG A 285 -21.49 -15.37 -1.66
C ARG A 285 -22.26 -14.27 -0.88
N PRO A 286 -23.27 -13.65 -1.49
CA PRO A 286 -24.17 -12.75 -0.76
C PRO A 286 -24.86 -13.46 0.41
N TYR A 287 -25.23 -12.67 1.42
CA TYR A 287 -26.17 -13.08 2.47
C TYR A 287 -27.53 -13.43 1.83
N ARG A 288 -28.23 -14.47 2.32
CA ARG A 288 -29.59 -14.80 1.87
C ARG A 288 -30.63 -14.02 2.66
N GLY A 289 -31.36 -13.11 2.01
CA GLY A 289 -32.32 -12.24 2.68
C GLY A 289 -31.66 -10.96 3.20
N THR A 290 -32.07 -10.49 4.38
CA THR A 290 -31.59 -9.23 4.97
C THR A 290 -30.91 -9.50 6.31
N PRO A 291 -29.63 -9.12 6.48
CA PRO A 291 -28.94 -9.33 7.75
C PRO A 291 -29.55 -8.44 8.84
N LYS A 292 -29.70 -8.99 10.05
CA LYS A 292 -30.11 -8.22 11.23
C LYS A 292 -28.90 -7.45 11.76
N ALA A 293 -29.00 -6.13 11.81
CA ALA A 293 -27.97 -5.29 12.42
C ALA A 293 -27.86 -5.57 13.93
N LEU A 294 -26.62 -5.66 14.41
CA LEU A 294 -26.33 -5.77 15.85
C LEU A 294 -26.47 -4.41 16.53
N THR A 295 -26.92 -4.40 17.78
CA THR A 295 -26.91 -3.21 18.63
C THR A 295 -25.51 -3.05 19.23
N LEU A 296 -24.87 -1.92 18.99
CA LEU A 296 -23.53 -1.60 19.50
C LEU A 296 -23.63 -0.75 20.79
N PRO A 297 -22.65 -0.85 21.72
CA PRO A 297 -21.50 -1.76 21.70
C PRO A 297 -21.89 -3.21 22.06
N LEU A 298 -21.09 -4.18 21.60
CA LEU A 298 -21.26 -5.59 21.97
C LEU A 298 -20.62 -5.85 23.35
N GLU A 299 -21.33 -6.56 24.22
CA GLU A 299 -20.88 -6.85 25.61
C GLU A 299 -20.12 -8.17 25.74
N SER A 300 -20.08 -9.01 24.70
CA SER A 300 -19.50 -10.34 24.76
C SER A 300 -18.81 -10.74 23.45
N VAL A 301 -17.71 -11.48 23.57
CA VAL A 301 -16.96 -12.07 22.45
C VAL A 301 -16.90 -13.58 22.65
N PHE A 302 -17.33 -14.35 21.64
CA PHE A 302 -17.31 -15.81 21.67
C PHE A 302 -16.20 -16.33 20.76
N ILE A 303 -15.25 -17.07 21.33
CA ILE A 303 -14.11 -17.63 20.60
C ILE A 303 -14.45 -19.06 20.18
N HIS A 304 -14.38 -19.33 18.87
CA HIS A 304 -14.65 -20.64 18.28
C HIS A 304 -13.47 -21.15 17.46
N HIS A 305 -13.34 -22.47 17.37
CA HIS A 305 -12.59 -23.12 16.30
C HIS A 305 -13.56 -23.57 15.20
N THR A 306 -13.07 -23.70 13.96
CA THR A 306 -13.91 -24.00 12.79
C THR A 306 -14.33 -25.48 12.69
N LEU A 307 -13.55 -26.40 13.29
CA LEU A 307 -13.63 -27.86 13.18
C LEU A 307 -13.43 -28.40 11.76
N SER A 308 -14.18 -27.90 10.77
CA SER A 308 -14.00 -28.17 9.34
C SER A 308 -14.06 -26.85 8.56
N PRO A 309 -13.03 -26.50 7.77
CA PRO A 309 -11.79 -27.26 7.54
C PRO A 309 -10.93 -27.34 8.82
N SER A 310 -10.36 -28.53 9.06
CA SER A 310 -9.61 -28.86 10.28
C SER A 310 -8.13 -28.48 10.21
N ALA A 311 -7.57 -28.44 9.01
CA ALA A 311 -6.18 -28.06 8.79
C ALA A 311 -6.05 -26.52 8.76
N PRO A 312 -5.02 -25.95 9.39
CA PRO A 312 -4.75 -24.52 9.30
C PRO A 312 -4.41 -24.13 7.85
N CYS A 313 -4.88 -22.95 7.45
CA CYS A 313 -4.50 -22.33 6.19
C CYS A 313 -3.38 -21.31 6.43
N HIS A 314 -2.45 -21.20 5.49
CA HIS A 314 -1.25 -20.37 5.65
C HIS A 314 -1.03 -19.36 4.52
N SER A 315 -1.90 -19.36 3.50
CA SER A 315 -1.83 -18.42 2.38
C SER A 315 -3.20 -17.81 2.12
N PHE A 316 -3.23 -16.62 1.53
CA PHE A 316 -4.48 -15.97 1.15
C PHE A 316 -5.37 -16.89 0.31
N ARG A 317 -4.80 -17.55 -0.71
CA ARG A 317 -5.53 -18.49 -1.57
C ARG A 317 -6.13 -19.66 -0.80
N SER A 318 -5.35 -20.30 0.08
CA SER A 318 -5.83 -21.45 0.88
C SER A 318 -6.87 -21.02 1.92
N CYS A 319 -6.67 -19.89 2.59
CA CYS A 319 -7.61 -19.35 3.56
C CYS A 319 -8.92 -18.90 2.92
N SER A 320 -8.87 -18.21 1.79
CA SER A 320 -10.07 -17.81 1.04
C SER A 320 -10.86 -19.04 0.55
N SER A 321 -10.17 -20.10 0.10
CA SER A 321 -10.82 -21.38 -0.24
C SER A 321 -11.50 -22.03 0.96
N ALA A 322 -10.84 -22.05 2.11
CA ALA A 322 -11.38 -22.56 3.37
C ALA A 322 -12.65 -21.79 3.80
N MET A 323 -12.61 -20.46 3.76
CA MET A 323 -13.76 -19.60 4.05
C MET A 323 -14.95 -19.89 3.13
N ARG A 324 -14.71 -19.98 1.81
CA ARG A 324 -15.76 -20.34 0.84
C ARG A 324 -16.33 -21.74 1.08
N SER A 325 -15.49 -22.70 1.46
CA SER A 325 -15.96 -24.06 1.79
C SER A 325 -16.88 -24.08 3.01
N MET A 326 -16.52 -23.32 4.04
CA MET A 326 -17.33 -23.19 5.24
C MET A 326 -18.65 -22.47 4.97
N GLN A 327 -18.61 -21.37 4.20
CA GLN A 327 -19.82 -20.67 3.78
C GLN A 327 -20.76 -21.58 2.99
N ARG A 328 -20.24 -22.36 2.03
CA ARG A 328 -21.05 -23.34 1.28
C ARG A 328 -21.70 -24.36 2.22
N PHE A 329 -20.97 -24.90 3.18
CA PHE A 329 -21.55 -25.84 4.14
C PHE A 329 -22.66 -25.19 4.99
N HIS A 330 -22.44 -23.99 5.51
CA HIS A 330 -23.45 -23.27 6.30
C HIS A 330 -24.70 -22.94 5.47
N GLN A 331 -24.54 -22.40 4.26
CA GLN A 331 -25.67 -22.02 3.42
C GLN A 331 -26.35 -23.23 2.76
N ASP A 332 -25.60 -24.10 2.09
CA ASP A 332 -26.16 -25.14 1.22
C ASP A 332 -26.53 -26.41 2.00
N THR A 333 -25.83 -26.72 3.10
CA THR A 333 -26.07 -27.93 3.91
C THR A 333 -26.89 -27.64 5.16
N ARG A 334 -26.58 -26.56 5.90
CA ARG A 334 -27.34 -26.21 7.12
C ARG A 334 -28.54 -25.29 6.88
N GLY A 335 -28.68 -24.75 5.67
CA GLY A 335 -29.76 -23.83 5.33
C GLY A 335 -29.65 -22.47 6.03
N TRP A 336 -28.47 -22.07 6.49
CA TRP A 336 -28.25 -20.76 7.09
C TRP A 336 -28.21 -19.67 6.02
N ASP A 337 -28.42 -18.42 6.43
CA ASP A 337 -28.42 -17.29 5.50
C ASP A 337 -26.99 -16.91 5.06
N ASP A 338 -25.98 -17.23 5.86
CA ASP A 338 -24.57 -16.94 5.59
C ASP A 338 -23.62 -17.84 6.39
N ILE A 339 -22.32 -17.58 6.31
CA ILE A 339 -21.32 -18.13 7.24
C ILE A 339 -21.65 -17.70 8.68
N GLY A 340 -21.62 -18.63 9.63
CA GLY A 340 -22.08 -18.38 11.01
C GLY A 340 -21.07 -17.73 11.95
N TYR A 341 -19.95 -17.23 11.43
CA TYR A 341 -18.94 -16.46 12.16
C TYR A 341 -18.62 -15.20 11.36
#